data_AF-A0A3E1NMX7-F1
#
_entry.id   AF-A0A3E1NMX7-F1
#
_cell.length_a   1.000
_cell.length_b   1.000
_cell.length_c   1.000
_cell.angle_alpha   90.00
_cell.angle_beta   90.00
_cell.angle_gamma   90.00
#
_symmetry.space_group_name_H-M   'P 1'
#
loop_
_entity.id
_entity.type
_entity.pdbx_description
1 polymer ?
#
loop_
_entity_poly.entity_id
_entity_poly.type
_entity_poly.pdbx_seq_one_letter_code
_entity_poly.pdbx_strand_id
1 'polypeptide(L)'
;YIVPIEDFCNTEIGFHMMRYTFCVDTQISTSRELNRVSPNSIAEKSTRYVYEDGSICRPHWISKEEAELFNNDNNIILNEAINADLNEAINVYLNGCKRDFEEYKILVDKYKIRRQDARGKLPLDTATRCIYTYSVREWRHIIDLRYYGTTGTPHPNAKIIAGMIRNNLMELGYDFRD
;
A
#
# COMPACT_ATOMS: atom_id res chain seq x y z
N TYR A 1 23.29 28.13 -16.01
CA TYR A 1 22.45 28.04 -17.21
C TYR A 1 21.08 27.56 -16.74
N ILE A 2 20.03 28.36 -16.93
CA ILE A 2 18.65 27.96 -16.58
C ILE A 2 18.01 27.54 -17.89
N VAL A 3 17.59 26.28 -17.99
CA VAL A 3 16.89 25.75 -19.16
C VAL A 3 15.40 26.05 -18.98
N PRO A 4 14.71 26.69 -19.94
CA PRO A 4 13.26 26.84 -19.93
C PRO A 4 12.58 25.46 -19.79
N ILE A 5 11.43 25.40 -19.11
CA ILE A 5 10.73 24.12 -18.88
C ILE A 5 10.35 23.43 -20.20
N GLU A 6 10.01 24.22 -21.21
CA GLU A 6 9.67 23.77 -22.57
C GLU A 6 10.88 23.11 -23.25
N ASP A 7 12.08 23.67 -23.06
CA ASP A 7 13.32 23.09 -23.61
C ASP A 7 13.78 21.87 -22.81
N PHE A 8 13.60 21.88 -21.48
CA PHE A 8 13.97 20.75 -20.64
C PHE A 8 13.11 19.53 -20.97
N CYS A 9 11.79 19.70 -21.03
CA CYS A 9 10.84 18.62 -21.32
C CYS A 9 11.00 18.03 -22.73
N ASN A 10 11.56 18.77 -23.69
CA ASN A 10 11.69 18.33 -25.09
C ASN A 10 13.07 17.74 -25.45
N THR A 11 13.98 17.61 -24.48
CA THR A 11 15.28 16.97 -24.72
C THR A 11 15.28 15.54 -24.18
N GLU A 12 15.96 14.63 -24.88
CA GLU A 12 16.18 13.24 -24.44
C GLU A 12 16.76 13.18 -23.00
N ILE A 13 17.68 14.10 -22.69
CA ILE A 13 18.27 14.24 -21.35
C ILE A 13 17.21 14.62 -20.30
N GLY A 14 16.33 15.59 -20.59
CA GLY A 14 15.28 15.99 -19.67
C GLY A 14 14.29 14.87 -19.37
N PHE A 15 13.84 14.13 -20.39
CA PHE A 15 13.01 12.93 -20.21
C PHE A 15 13.68 11.87 -19.32
N HIS A 16 14.98 11.66 -19.47
CA HIS A 16 15.74 10.73 -18.62
C HIS A 16 15.94 11.23 -17.18
N MET A 17 15.84 12.54 -16.94
CA MET A 17 16.00 13.14 -15.61
C MET A 17 14.69 13.37 -14.87
N MET A 18 13.55 13.39 -15.57
CA MET A 18 12.24 13.57 -14.95
C MET A 18 11.93 12.43 -13.98
N ARG A 19 11.56 12.81 -12.76
CA ARG A 19 11.20 11.91 -11.67
C ARG A 19 9.84 12.30 -11.11
N TYR A 20 9.02 11.31 -10.84
CA TYR A 20 7.75 11.48 -10.16
C TYR A 20 7.81 10.86 -8.78
N THR A 21 7.29 11.60 -7.82
CA THR A 21 7.17 11.18 -6.43
C THR A 21 5.71 10.92 -6.10
N PHE A 22 5.41 9.71 -5.64
CA PHE A 22 4.08 9.34 -5.16
C PHE A 22 4.10 9.10 -3.66
N CYS A 23 3.14 9.70 -2.96
CA CYS A 23 2.81 9.36 -1.59
C CYS A 23 1.73 8.29 -1.59
N VAL A 24 2.06 7.10 -1.09
CA VAL A 24 1.21 5.92 -1.16
C VAL A 24 0.88 5.47 0.25
N ASP A 25 -0.42 5.49 0.57
CA ASP A 25 -0.96 4.82 1.76
C ASP A 25 -1.39 3.41 1.37
N THR A 26 -0.82 2.41 2.04
CA THR A 26 -1.06 0.99 1.74
C THR A 26 -0.78 0.12 2.98
N GLN A 27 -0.92 -1.19 2.87
CA GLN A 27 -0.56 -2.14 3.92
C GLN A 27 0.92 -2.53 3.87
N ILE A 28 1.52 -2.87 5.02
CA ILE A 28 2.92 -3.34 5.11
C ILE A 28 3.18 -4.53 4.17
N SER A 29 2.23 -5.45 4.03
CA SER A 29 2.35 -6.57 3.06
C SER A 29 2.49 -6.09 1.61
N THR A 30 1.75 -5.05 1.21
CA THR A 30 1.81 -4.50 -0.14
C THR A 30 3.04 -3.60 -0.34
N SER A 31 3.45 -2.82 0.66
CA SER A 31 4.72 -2.08 0.58
C SER A 31 5.90 -3.03 0.40
N ARG A 32 5.90 -4.20 1.04
CA ARG A 32 6.92 -5.23 0.81
C ARG A 32 7.00 -5.74 -0.63
N GLU A 33 5.90 -5.72 -1.38
CA GLU A 33 5.94 -6.04 -2.81
C GLU A 33 6.49 -4.87 -3.64
N LEU A 34 6.03 -3.66 -3.35
CA LEU A 34 6.47 -2.44 -4.04
C LEU A 34 7.96 -2.14 -3.79
N ASN A 35 8.46 -2.45 -2.59
CA ASN A 35 9.85 -2.24 -2.17
C ASN A 35 10.86 -3.24 -2.78
N ARG A 36 10.43 -4.13 -3.67
CA ARG A 36 11.29 -5.16 -4.31
C ARG A 36 11.67 -4.79 -5.73
N VAL A 37 11.97 -3.51 -5.96
CA VAL A 37 12.34 -2.95 -7.26
C VAL A 37 13.61 -2.10 -7.12
N SER A 38 14.51 -2.20 -8.09
CA SER A 38 15.75 -1.40 -8.13
C SER A 38 15.63 -0.31 -9.21
N PRO A 39 16.14 0.91 -8.99
CA PRO A 39 16.78 1.38 -7.75
C PRO A 39 15.79 1.49 -6.58
N ASN A 40 16.29 1.47 -5.35
CA ASN A 40 15.46 1.66 -4.15
C ASN A 40 15.45 3.14 -3.79
N SER A 41 14.42 3.88 -4.21
CA SER A 41 14.21 5.29 -3.89
C SER A 41 12.91 5.44 -3.10
N ILE A 42 12.99 5.03 -1.83
CA ILE A 42 11.85 4.74 -0.96
C ILE A 42 12.06 5.40 0.41
N ALA A 43 11.03 6.06 0.92
CA ALA A 43 10.93 6.39 2.34
C ALA A 43 9.62 5.84 2.90
N GLU A 44 9.70 4.95 3.88
CA GLU A 44 8.51 4.32 4.49
C GLU A 44 8.38 4.70 5.97
N LYS A 45 7.12 4.87 6.41
CA LYS A 45 6.76 5.13 7.81
C LYS A 45 7.39 4.06 8.70
N SER A 46 8.15 4.49 9.71
CA SER A 46 8.87 3.56 10.58
C SER A 46 8.02 3.10 11.76
N THR A 47 7.75 1.81 11.82
CA THR A 47 7.13 1.14 12.99
C THR A 47 8.03 1.12 14.24
N ARG A 48 9.30 1.55 14.14
CA ARG A 48 10.19 1.73 15.30
C ARG A 48 9.92 3.05 16.01
N TYR A 49 9.58 4.09 15.25
CA TYR A 49 9.49 5.47 15.74
C TYR A 49 8.04 5.94 15.85
N VAL A 50 7.15 5.43 14.99
CA VAL A 50 5.72 5.78 15.01
C VAL A 50 4.94 4.72 15.77
N TYR A 51 4.00 5.18 16.60
CA TYR A 51 3.04 4.33 17.28
C TYR A 51 1.84 4.11 16.35
N GLU A 52 1.53 2.86 16.03
CA GLU A 52 0.40 2.54 15.17
C GLU A 52 -0.91 2.56 15.95
N ASP A 53 -1.90 3.27 15.42
CA ASP A 53 -3.16 3.59 16.09
C ASP A 53 -4.21 2.49 15.97
N GLY A 54 -3.97 1.46 15.17
CA GLY A 54 -4.91 0.38 14.88
C GLY A 54 -5.46 0.39 13.46
N SER A 55 -5.04 1.34 12.62
CA SER A 55 -5.50 1.45 11.24
C SER A 55 -5.01 0.28 10.39
N ILE A 56 -5.95 -0.38 9.72
CA ILE A 56 -5.69 -1.37 8.66
C ILE A 56 -6.03 -0.76 7.30
N CYS A 57 -5.22 -1.07 6.28
CA CYS A 57 -5.66 -0.85 4.90
C CYS A 57 -6.61 -1.97 4.50
N ARG A 58 -7.73 -1.62 3.87
CA ARG A 58 -8.75 -2.59 3.45
C ARG A 58 -8.16 -3.58 2.42
N PRO A 59 -8.18 -4.89 2.70
CA PRO A 59 -7.81 -5.90 1.72
C PRO A 59 -8.73 -5.89 0.48
N HIS A 60 -8.19 -6.18 -0.70
CA HIS A 60 -8.98 -6.19 -1.95
C HIS A 60 -10.20 -7.12 -1.93
N TRP A 61 -10.15 -8.21 -1.17
CA TRP A 61 -11.18 -9.24 -1.12
C TRP A 61 -12.32 -8.91 -0.15
N ILE A 62 -12.23 -7.80 0.58
CA ILE A 62 -13.27 -7.28 1.47
C ILE A 62 -13.86 -6.05 0.79
N SER A 63 -15.18 -5.99 0.61
CA SER A 63 -15.86 -4.84 -0.01
C SER A 63 -15.83 -3.60 0.89
N LYS A 64 -16.19 -2.43 0.33
CA LYS A 64 -16.25 -1.21 1.12
C LYS A 64 -17.36 -1.30 2.15
N GLU A 65 -18.50 -1.85 1.75
CA GLU A 65 -19.69 -2.04 2.57
C GLU A 65 -19.40 -2.98 3.75
N GLU A 66 -18.70 -4.09 3.50
CA GLU A 66 -18.28 -5.06 4.54
C GLU A 66 -17.35 -4.42 5.57
N ALA A 67 -16.38 -3.63 5.10
CA ALA A 67 -15.46 -2.91 5.99
C ALA A 67 -16.17 -1.84 6.82
N GLU A 68 -17.13 -1.11 6.25
CA GLU A 68 -17.94 -0.11 6.96
C GLU A 68 -18.83 -0.76 8.03
N LEU A 69 -19.42 -1.92 7.74
CA LEU A 69 -20.21 -2.69 8.71
C LEU A 69 -19.35 -3.13 9.90
N PHE A 70 -18.14 -3.65 9.66
CA PHE A 70 -17.22 -4.01 10.74
C PHE A 70 -16.85 -2.81 11.62
N ASN A 71 -16.59 -1.64 11.01
CA ASN A 71 -16.22 -0.43 11.74
C ASN A 71 -17.35 0.08 12.65
N ASN A 72 -18.61 -0.09 12.25
CA ASN A 72 -19.77 0.38 13.01
C ASN A 72 -20.16 -0.58 14.14
N ASP A 73 -20.26 -1.88 13.85
CA ASP A 73 -20.88 -2.84 14.77
C ASP A 73 -19.90 -3.84 15.39
N ASN A 74 -18.59 -3.76 15.06
CA ASN A 74 -17.54 -4.70 15.49
C ASN A 74 -17.88 -6.19 15.28
N ASN A 75 -18.95 -6.48 14.55
CA ASN A 75 -19.48 -7.81 14.36
C ASN A 75 -20.24 -7.80 13.07
N ILE A 76 -19.73 -8.53 12.09
CA ILE A 76 -20.32 -8.51 10.78
C ILE A 76 -21.47 -9.53 10.76
N ILE A 77 -22.68 -9.10 11.14
CA ILE A 77 -23.90 -9.76 10.68
C ILE A 77 -24.16 -9.20 9.27
N LEU A 78 -23.35 -9.65 8.31
CA LEU A 78 -23.61 -9.35 6.89
C LEU A 78 -24.91 -10.03 6.50
N ASN A 79 -25.74 -9.28 5.77
CA ASN A 79 -27.02 -9.70 5.21
C ASN A 79 -27.02 -11.16 4.74
N GLU A 80 -28.15 -11.86 4.91
CA GLU A 80 -28.38 -13.24 4.42
C GLU A 80 -28.09 -13.45 2.92
N ALA A 81 -27.88 -12.36 2.17
CA ALA A 81 -27.48 -12.36 0.77
C ALA A 81 -26.00 -12.69 0.50
N ILE A 82 -25.11 -12.62 1.51
CA ILE A 82 -23.68 -12.98 1.37
C ILE A 82 -23.45 -14.35 1.97
N ASN A 83 -22.61 -15.15 1.29
CA ASN A 83 -22.24 -16.50 1.72
C ASN A 83 -21.77 -16.50 3.19
N ALA A 84 -22.43 -17.28 4.04
CA ALA A 84 -22.12 -17.41 5.46
C ALA A 84 -20.63 -17.71 5.72
N ASP A 85 -20.00 -18.52 4.85
CA ASP A 85 -18.58 -18.86 4.96
C ASP A 85 -17.67 -17.65 4.72
N LEU A 86 -18.04 -16.76 3.79
CA LEU A 86 -17.29 -15.53 3.51
C LEU A 86 -17.40 -14.57 4.70
N ASN A 87 -18.60 -14.45 5.28
CA ASN A 87 -18.82 -13.61 6.46
C ASN A 87 -17.98 -14.09 7.65
N GLU A 88 -17.92 -15.41 7.87
CA GLU A 88 -17.06 -16.00 8.90
C GLU A 88 -15.58 -15.71 8.62
N ALA A 89 -15.12 -15.89 7.38
CA ALA A 89 -13.73 -15.62 7.00
C ALA A 89 -13.32 -14.15 7.24
N ILE A 90 -14.19 -13.19 6.86
CA ILE A 90 -13.94 -11.76 7.11
C ILE A 90 -13.88 -11.48 8.61
N ASN A 91 -14.83 -12.00 9.39
CA ASN A 91 -14.85 -11.83 10.84
C ASN A 91 -13.59 -12.41 11.51
N VAL A 92 -13.17 -13.61 11.13
CA VAL A 92 -11.93 -14.24 11.64
C VAL A 92 -10.73 -13.36 11.32
N TYR A 93 -10.65 -12.84 10.09
CA TYR A 93 -9.54 -12.02 9.64
C TYR A 93 -9.44 -10.68 10.41
N LEU A 94 -10.52 -9.91 10.44
CA LEU A 94 -10.55 -8.57 11.03
C LEU A 94 -10.44 -8.62 12.55
N ASN A 95 -11.10 -9.58 13.21
CA ASN A 95 -10.95 -9.78 14.66
C ASN A 95 -9.52 -10.23 15.01
N GLY A 96 -8.89 -11.03 14.15
CA GLY A 96 -7.47 -11.37 14.28
C GLY A 96 -6.57 -10.13 14.28
N CYS A 97 -6.75 -9.25 13.28
CA CYS A 97 -6.00 -7.99 13.19
C CYS A 97 -6.25 -7.08 14.40
N LYS A 98 -7.51 -6.96 14.85
CA LYS A 98 -7.88 -6.18 16.03
C LYS A 98 -7.18 -6.67 17.29
N ARG A 99 -7.24 -7.98 17.55
CA ARG A 99 -6.56 -8.61 18.67
C ARG A 99 -5.04 -8.39 18.61
N ASP A 100 -4.47 -8.47 17.41
CA ASP A 100 -3.04 -8.22 17.20
C ASP A 100 -2.65 -6.78 17.58
N PHE A 101 -3.46 -5.78 17.21
CA PHE A 101 -3.25 -4.41 17.65
C PHE A 101 -3.43 -4.24 19.16
N GLU A 102 -4.46 -4.84 19.76
CA GLU A 102 -4.70 -4.77 21.21
C GLU A 102 -3.52 -5.35 22.00
N GLU A 103 -3.01 -6.52 21.58
CA GLU A 103 -1.83 -7.15 22.16
C GLU A 103 -0.58 -6.24 22.00
N TYR A 104 -0.38 -5.63 20.82
CA TYR A 104 0.70 -4.66 20.60
C TYR A 104 0.60 -3.47 21.57
N LYS A 105 -0.58 -2.87 21.72
CA LYS A 105 -0.81 -1.74 22.64
C LYS A 105 -0.54 -2.14 24.09
N ILE A 106 -0.98 -3.34 24.51
CA ILE A 106 -0.71 -3.87 25.86
C ILE A 106 0.81 -4.02 26.10
N LEU A 107 1.56 -4.59 25.15
CA LEU A 107 3.01 -4.75 25.27
C LEU A 107 3.73 -3.39 25.45
N VAL A 108 3.34 -2.38 24.67
CA VAL A 108 3.96 -1.06 24.72
C VAL A 108 3.52 -0.26 25.94
N ASP A 109 2.23 -0.18 26.21
CA ASP A 109 1.68 0.77 27.19
C ASP A 109 1.66 0.21 28.60
N LYS A 110 1.32 -1.07 28.77
CA LYS A 110 1.27 -1.71 30.09
C LYS A 110 2.64 -2.27 30.48
N TYR A 111 3.26 -3.06 29.59
CA TYR A 111 4.51 -3.75 29.89
C TYR A 111 5.78 -2.96 29.53
N LYS A 112 5.64 -1.77 28.93
CA LYS A 112 6.75 -0.87 28.59
C LYS A 112 7.81 -1.50 27.68
N ILE A 113 7.41 -2.47 26.86
CA ILE A 113 8.27 -3.06 25.84
C ILE A 113 8.56 -2.00 24.76
N ARG A 114 9.81 -1.93 24.30
CA ARG A 114 10.19 -0.99 23.24
C ARG A 114 9.42 -1.33 21.96
N ARG A 115 8.93 -0.31 21.25
CA ARG A 115 8.15 -0.46 20.01
C ARG A 115 8.84 -1.35 18.97
N GLN A 116 10.16 -1.21 18.82
CA GLN A 116 10.96 -2.01 17.89
C GLN A 116 10.89 -3.52 18.14
N ASP A 117 10.59 -3.94 19.38
CA ASP A 117 10.46 -5.33 19.79
C ASP A 117 8.98 -5.75 19.79
N ALA A 118 8.09 -4.88 20.29
CA ALA A 118 6.64 -5.14 20.32
C ALA A 118 6.01 -5.21 18.92
N ARG A 119 6.55 -4.47 17.93
CA ARG A 119 6.01 -4.40 16.55
C ARG A 119 5.94 -5.74 15.83
N GLY A 120 6.62 -6.79 16.31
CA GLY A 120 6.45 -8.14 15.80
C GLY A 120 5.01 -8.66 15.90
N LYS A 121 4.19 -8.01 16.74
CA LYS A 121 2.78 -8.30 16.93
C LYS A 121 1.86 -7.57 15.94
N LEU A 122 2.33 -6.54 15.24
CA LEU A 122 1.50 -5.79 14.27
C LEU A 122 1.07 -6.69 13.10
N PRO A 123 -0.20 -6.66 12.69
CA PRO A 123 -0.65 -7.43 11.53
C PRO A 123 0.00 -6.91 10.24
N LEU A 124 0.20 -7.78 9.26
CA LEU A 124 0.77 -7.40 7.96
C LEU A 124 -0.08 -6.38 7.19
N ASP A 125 -1.37 -6.27 7.53
CA ASP A 125 -2.30 -5.30 6.95
C ASP A 125 -2.37 -3.96 7.67
N THR A 126 -1.49 -3.76 8.66
CA THR A 126 -1.27 -2.45 9.27
C THR A 126 -1.00 -1.41 8.18
N ALA A 127 -1.72 -0.29 8.24
CA ALA A 127 -1.52 0.82 7.32
C ALA A 127 -0.12 1.42 7.48
N THR A 128 0.54 1.67 6.36
CA THR A 128 1.84 2.30 6.24
C THR A 128 1.81 3.33 5.12
N ARG A 129 2.67 4.35 5.25
CA ARG A 129 2.84 5.38 4.23
C ARG A 129 4.22 5.24 3.62
N CYS A 130 4.27 5.17 2.29
CA CYS A 130 5.50 5.08 1.52
C CYS A 130 5.60 6.26 0.54
N ILE A 131 6.79 6.83 0.42
CA ILE A 131 7.14 7.80 -0.60
C ILE A 131 8.06 7.12 -1.60
N TYR A 132 7.63 7.05 -2.85
CA TYR A 132 8.37 6.43 -3.95
C TYR A 132 8.77 7.49 -4.96
N THR A 133 10.05 7.59 -5.30
CA THR A 133 10.53 8.56 -6.29
C THR A 133 11.32 7.88 -7.38
N TYR A 134 10.75 7.81 -8.58
CA TYR A 134 11.36 7.12 -9.71
C TYR A 134 11.25 7.93 -10.99
N SER A 135 12.17 7.67 -11.92
CA SER A 135 12.06 8.14 -13.30
C SER A 135 10.87 7.50 -14.02
N VAL A 136 10.42 8.09 -15.11
CA VAL A 136 9.34 7.51 -15.94
C VAL A 136 9.70 6.09 -16.41
N ARG A 137 10.97 5.86 -16.80
CA ARG A 137 11.45 4.55 -17.23
C ARG A 137 11.35 3.50 -16.11
N GLU A 138 11.70 3.88 -14.90
CA GLU A 138 11.57 3.00 -13.73
C GLU A 138 10.11 2.77 -13.36
N TRP A 139 9.26 3.81 -13.42
CA TRP A 139 7.82 3.65 -13.23
C TRP A 139 7.20 2.68 -14.23
N ARG A 140 7.58 2.75 -15.50
CA ARG A 140 7.17 1.77 -16.53
C ARG A 140 7.55 0.36 -16.10
N HIS A 141 8.79 0.15 -15.69
CA HIS A 141 9.24 -1.16 -15.22
C HIS A 141 8.47 -1.64 -13.98
N ILE A 142 8.22 -0.76 -13.01
CA ILE A 142 7.45 -1.09 -11.79
C ILE A 142 6.01 -1.48 -12.16
N ILE A 143 5.37 -0.73 -13.06
CA ILE A 143 4.01 -1.01 -13.56
C ILE A 143 3.98 -2.32 -14.35
N ASP A 144 5.00 -2.61 -15.15
CA ASP A 144 5.17 -3.90 -15.85
C ASP A 144 5.17 -5.09 -14.88
N LEU A 145 5.81 -4.94 -13.72
CA LEU A 145 5.86 -5.99 -12.70
C LEU A 145 4.58 -6.06 -11.87
N ARG A 146 4.03 -4.92 -11.45
CA ARG A 146 2.99 -4.84 -10.41
C ARG A 146 1.58 -4.69 -10.95
N TYR A 147 1.41 -4.20 -12.17
CA TYR A 147 0.10 -4.06 -12.82
C TYR A 147 -0.09 -5.11 -13.92
N TYR A 148 0.85 -5.18 -14.87
CA TYR A 148 0.76 -6.09 -16.02
C TYR A 148 1.22 -7.53 -15.72
N GLY A 149 2.01 -7.73 -14.67
CA GLY A 149 2.44 -9.08 -14.26
C GLY A 149 3.42 -9.74 -15.22
N THR A 150 4.32 -8.97 -15.83
CA THR A 150 5.28 -9.46 -16.84
C THR A 150 6.23 -10.56 -16.33
N THR A 151 6.39 -10.70 -15.02
CA THR A 151 7.21 -11.74 -14.38
C THR A 151 6.39 -12.70 -13.50
N GLY A 152 5.06 -12.67 -13.61
CA GLY A 152 4.13 -13.45 -12.78
C GLY A 152 2.95 -12.64 -12.26
N THR A 153 1.93 -13.32 -11.74
CA THR A 153 0.68 -12.69 -11.27
C THR A 153 0.96 -11.77 -10.08
N PRO A 154 0.71 -10.45 -10.19
CA PRO A 154 0.86 -9.54 -9.07
C PRO A 154 -0.25 -9.76 -8.04
N HIS A 155 0.03 -9.53 -6.77
CA HIS A 155 -1.01 -9.55 -5.75
C HIS A 155 -2.06 -8.45 -6.05
N PRO A 156 -3.37 -8.71 -5.86
CA PRO A 156 -4.39 -7.74 -6.24
C PRO A 156 -4.26 -6.38 -5.54
N ASN A 157 -3.81 -6.34 -4.28
CA ASN A 157 -3.54 -5.06 -3.59
C ASN A 157 -2.40 -4.27 -4.26
N ALA A 158 -1.31 -4.94 -4.67
CA ALA A 158 -0.21 -4.28 -5.37
C ALA A 158 -0.65 -3.79 -6.76
N LYS A 159 -1.50 -4.56 -7.45
CA LYS A 159 -2.09 -4.18 -8.73
C LYS A 159 -2.97 -2.94 -8.63
N ILE A 160 -3.77 -2.81 -7.57
CA ILE A 160 -4.59 -1.61 -7.30
C ILE A 160 -3.69 -0.38 -7.20
N ILE A 161 -2.65 -0.43 -6.35
CA ILE A 161 -1.73 0.70 -6.17
C ILE A 161 -0.99 1.05 -7.47
N ALA A 162 -0.47 0.05 -8.19
CA ALA A 162 0.22 0.27 -9.45
C ALA A 162 -0.71 0.85 -10.53
N GLY A 163 -1.98 0.45 -10.53
CA GLY A 163 -3.02 1.01 -11.40
C GLY A 163 -3.30 2.49 -11.09
N MET A 164 -3.38 2.87 -9.82
CA MET A 164 -3.56 4.27 -9.42
C MET A 164 -2.37 5.14 -9.87
N ILE A 165 -1.13 4.65 -9.69
CA ILE A 165 0.08 5.35 -10.14
C ILE A 165 0.10 5.47 -11.66
N ARG A 166 -0.21 4.39 -12.39
CA ARG A 166 -0.31 4.37 -13.85
C ARG A 166 -1.30 5.42 -14.33
N ASN A 167 -2.49 5.50 -13.75
CA ASN A 167 -3.53 6.44 -14.17
C ASN A 167 -3.08 7.90 -13.97
N ASN A 168 -2.46 8.22 -12.84
CA ASN A 168 -1.87 9.56 -12.61
C ASN A 168 -0.80 9.89 -13.66
N LEU A 169 0.04 8.93 -14.06
CA LEU A 169 1.04 9.15 -15.11
C LEU A 169 0.39 9.28 -16.50
N MET A 170 -0.72 8.59 -16.78
CA MET A 170 -1.46 8.77 -18.03
C MET A 170 -2.12 10.16 -18.12
N GLU A 171 -2.61 10.70 -17.01
CA GLU A 171 -3.14 12.08 -16.95
C GLU A 171 -2.06 13.13 -17.29
N LEU A 172 -0.79 12.79 -17.08
CA LEU A 172 0.35 13.62 -17.46
C LEU A 172 0.84 13.40 -18.90
N GLY A 173 0.16 12.54 -19.68
CA GLY A 173 0.46 12.28 -21.09
C GLY A 173 1.42 11.13 -21.35
N TYR A 174 1.70 10.26 -20.37
CA TYR A 174 2.50 9.05 -20.61
C TYR A 174 1.63 7.86 -21.03
N ASP A 175 1.97 7.25 -22.16
CA ASP A 175 1.32 6.02 -22.60
C ASP A 175 1.90 4.80 -21.89
N PHE A 176 1.09 3.79 -21.59
CA PHE A 176 1.54 2.50 -21.05
C PHE A 176 1.04 1.38 -21.95
N ARG A 177 1.49 0.14 -21.69
CA ARG A 177 1.06 -1.04 -22.48
C ARG A 177 -0.48 -1.15 -22.46
N ASP A 178 -1.05 -1.64 -23.55
CA ASP A 178 -2.46 -2.03 -23.57
C ASP A 178 -2.71 -3.27 -22.70
#